data_AF-A0A9D3UMQ5-F1
#
_entry.id   AF-A0A9D3UMQ5-F1
#
_cell.length_a   1.000
_cell.length_b   1.000
_cell.length_c   1.000
_cell.angle_alpha   90.00
_cell.angle_beta   90.00
_cell.angle_gamma   90.00
#
_symmetry.space_group_name_H-M   'P 1'
#
loop_
_entity.id
_entity.type
_entity.pdbx_description
1 polymer ?
#
loop_
_entity_poly.entity_id
_entity_poly.type
_entity_poly.pdbx_seq_one_letter_code
_entity_poly.pdbx_strand_id
1 'polypeptide(L)'
;MSNRHPHTVSHSISSPKAPPVMLDRTLSSRRSQPHLDFDFPSTAASSAVSPVPESPTSLADESKTKKPPLYLLATNCISRFGFVKSPCLCLSLCLLLIVFAPFSLLLNSRSFVCVSSYDPISRVNLFGLDGVDSDFGSLGVPWCRSKHGKTVEWTSKDLINGLEEFVPIYETRPIKNNLYGMGFDHSFGLWFITRWLKPDIMIESGAFKGHSTWVLRQAMPDTPIISLTPRHPEKYLKKGPAYVDGNCTYFAGKDFVDFGSVDWEKVLKIHGISDFSRVLVFFDDHQNELKRLKQALKAGFHHLVFEDNYDTGTGDHYSLRQICDQFYIRGGGHSCFKDSDEARIRSKRKKFWEKAVDIDELCGPHEAWWGVRGEMRDNFNHNKTTISYGEHFQNSRFVESILHVYWELPPTAGPSLTHQTRYDPGRAPPPIVEDGRYRMFQRLGLDRLERSVFNGYTQMVYLQISKPES
;
A
#
# COMPACT_ATOMS: atom_id res chain seq x y z
N MET A 1 3.17 -61.74 1.66
CA MET A 1 3.46 -62.33 3.00
C MET A 1 3.59 -61.13 3.95
N SER A 2 2.71 -60.88 4.92
CA SER A 2 2.27 -61.74 6.05
C SER A 2 3.40 -61.90 7.08
N ASN A 3 3.25 -61.61 8.38
CA ASN A 3 2.11 -61.16 9.21
C ASN A 3 2.61 -60.19 10.32
N ARG A 4 1.91 -59.10 10.66
CA ARG A 4 0.90 -58.95 11.74
C ARG A 4 1.33 -59.41 13.17
N HIS A 5 1.45 -58.41 14.07
CA HIS A 5 0.95 -58.39 15.47
C HIS A 5 1.65 -59.31 16.52
N PRO A 6 1.45 -59.10 17.86
CA PRO A 6 0.34 -58.43 18.55
C PRO A 6 0.66 -57.32 19.57
N HIS A 7 -0.42 -56.80 20.17
CA HIS A 7 -0.46 -55.79 21.22
C HIS A 7 -0.19 -56.39 22.62
N THR A 8 -0.01 -55.52 23.62
CA THR A 8 -0.47 -55.80 25.00
C THR A 8 -1.04 -54.50 25.60
N VAL A 9 -2.05 -54.63 26.45
CA VAL A 9 -2.79 -53.52 27.08
C VAL A 9 -2.93 -53.79 28.57
N SER A 10 -2.81 -52.76 29.41
CA SER A 10 -3.18 -52.83 30.83
C SER A 10 -3.89 -51.56 31.30
N HIS A 11 -5.22 -51.67 31.41
CA HIS A 11 -6.07 -50.92 32.34
C HIS A 11 -5.63 -51.19 33.80
N SER A 12 -6.03 -50.47 34.86
CA SER A 12 -6.74 -49.20 35.10
C SER A 12 -6.69 -48.91 36.62
N ILE A 13 -7.20 -47.75 37.08
CA ILE A 13 -8.09 -47.57 38.26
C ILE A 13 -8.45 -46.07 38.40
N SER A 14 -9.53 -45.73 39.12
CA SER A 14 -10.24 -44.46 38.96
C SER A 14 -10.88 -43.89 40.24
N SER A 15 -10.84 -42.55 40.38
CA SER A 15 -11.92 -41.71 40.96
C SER A 15 -12.22 -41.82 42.48
N PRO A 16 -13.10 -40.98 43.09
CA PRO A 16 -13.42 -39.55 42.87
C PRO A 16 -13.60 -38.71 44.18
N LYS A 17 -14.13 -37.47 44.07
CA LYS A 17 -14.77 -36.60 45.12
C LYS A 17 -13.82 -35.82 46.08
N ALA A 18 -14.20 -34.68 46.68
CA ALA A 18 -15.22 -33.63 46.38
C ALA A 18 -14.98 -32.36 47.25
N PRO A 19 -15.52 -31.17 46.90
CA PRO A 19 -15.31 -29.90 47.65
C PRO A 19 -16.50 -29.42 48.52
N PRO A 20 -16.21 -28.62 49.57
CA PRO A 20 -17.13 -27.62 50.17
C PRO A 20 -16.43 -26.24 50.40
N VAL A 21 -17.04 -25.10 50.80
CA VAL A 21 -18.39 -24.48 50.73
C VAL A 21 -18.12 -22.96 50.99
N MET A 22 -18.37 -22.04 50.05
CA MET A 22 -19.58 -21.21 49.84
C MET A 22 -20.01 -20.29 51.02
N LEU A 23 -20.19 -18.99 50.75
CA LEU A 23 -21.17 -18.14 51.46
C LEU A 23 -21.71 -17.01 50.54
N ASP A 24 -23.02 -16.80 50.62
CA ASP A 24 -23.88 -15.82 49.92
C ASP A 24 -23.72 -14.35 50.45
N ARG A 25 -24.27 -13.24 49.92
CA ARG A 25 -25.30 -12.89 48.88
C ARG A 25 -25.03 -11.41 48.39
N THR A 26 -25.82 -10.60 47.65
CA THR A 26 -27.24 -10.59 47.19
C THR A 26 -27.48 -9.69 45.94
N LEU A 27 -28.25 -10.21 44.96
CA LEU A 27 -29.33 -9.59 44.14
C LEU A 27 -29.30 -8.12 43.59
N SER A 28 -29.37 -7.99 42.25
CA SER A 28 -30.54 -7.49 41.44
C SER A 28 -30.09 -7.09 40.01
N SER A 29 -30.43 -7.82 38.93
CA SER A 29 -31.60 -7.68 38.00
C SER A 29 -31.70 -6.31 37.26
N ARG A 30 -31.96 -6.19 35.93
CA ARG A 30 -32.58 -7.06 34.88
C ARG A 30 -31.76 -6.95 33.55
N ARG A 31 -31.68 -7.93 32.62
CA ARG A 31 -32.63 -8.32 31.52
C ARG A 31 -33.19 -7.11 30.69
N SER A 32 -33.22 -7.09 29.34
CA SER A 32 -32.90 -8.11 28.30
C SER A 32 -32.57 -7.49 26.91
N GLN A 33 -31.95 -8.26 26.01
CA GLN A 33 -31.85 -8.05 24.54
C GLN A 33 -33.01 -8.76 23.79
N PRO A 34 -33.09 -8.77 22.43
CA PRO A 34 -33.02 -7.67 21.44
C PRO A 34 -34.23 -7.74 20.44
N HIS A 35 -34.26 -6.94 19.37
CA HIS A 35 -34.76 -7.41 18.04
C HIS A 35 -34.44 -6.47 16.86
N LEU A 36 -34.39 -7.04 15.65
CA LEU A 36 -34.56 -6.40 14.33
C LEU A 36 -36.06 -6.44 13.96
N ASP A 37 -36.63 -5.57 13.11
CA ASP A 37 -36.55 -5.67 11.63
C ASP A 37 -37.18 -4.45 10.89
N PHE A 38 -37.17 -4.48 9.55
CA PHE A 38 -37.82 -3.54 8.61
C PHE A 38 -39.37 -3.65 8.61
N ASP A 39 -40.10 -2.55 8.39
CA ASP A 39 -40.66 -2.15 7.07
C ASP A 39 -41.70 -0.99 7.13
N PHE A 40 -41.97 -0.36 5.99
CA PHE A 40 -43.05 0.63 5.75
C PHE A 40 -44.16 0.00 4.88
N PRO A 41 -45.44 0.44 4.98
CA PRO A 41 -45.93 1.43 4.02
C PRO A 41 -47.00 2.41 4.55
N SER A 42 -47.48 3.30 3.67
CA SER A 42 -48.18 4.56 3.98
C SER A 42 -49.61 4.68 3.45
N THR A 43 -50.48 5.36 4.20
CA THR A 43 -51.67 6.13 3.76
C THR A 43 -51.74 7.43 4.60
N ALA A 44 -51.98 8.64 4.11
CA ALA A 44 -53.11 9.19 3.33
C ALA A 44 -54.43 9.27 4.17
N ALA A 45 -55.12 10.41 4.35
CA ALA A 45 -54.84 11.79 3.90
C ALA A 45 -55.68 12.87 4.67
N SER A 46 -55.30 14.14 4.52
CA SER A 46 -56.14 15.37 4.45
C SER A 46 -57.24 15.70 5.50
N SER A 47 -56.99 16.72 6.33
CA SER A 47 -57.81 17.95 6.53
C SER A 47 -57.21 18.75 7.70
N ALA A 48 -57.06 20.08 7.78
CA ALA A 48 -57.47 21.30 7.07
C ALA A 48 -58.13 22.28 8.09
N VAL A 49 -58.10 23.59 7.80
CA VAL A 49 -58.68 24.71 8.56
C VAL A 49 -57.84 25.25 9.76
N SER A 50 -57.50 26.53 9.66
CA SER A 50 -57.26 27.47 10.77
C SER A 50 -58.28 28.62 10.65
N PRO A 51 -58.48 29.45 11.69
CA PRO A 51 -57.83 30.77 11.62
C PRO A 51 -57.33 31.36 12.96
N VAL A 52 -56.63 32.49 12.82
CA VAL A 52 -55.99 33.40 13.81
C VAL A 52 -56.90 34.65 13.94
N PRO A 53 -57.08 35.35 15.10
CA PRO A 53 -56.07 36.21 15.77
C PRO A 53 -56.18 36.21 17.33
N GLU A 54 -55.52 37.02 18.18
CA GLU A 54 -54.93 38.39 18.10
C GLU A 54 -53.57 38.57 18.83
N SER A 55 -53.14 39.83 19.03
CA SER A 55 -51.85 40.33 19.56
C SER A 55 -52.14 41.50 20.55
N PRO A 56 -51.27 42.49 20.88
CA PRO A 56 -49.81 42.66 20.77
C PRO A 56 -49.13 43.20 22.07
N THR A 57 -47.80 43.42 22.06
CA THR A 57 -47.04 44.49 22.79
C THR A 57 -45.55 44.41 22.34
N SER A 58 -45.01 45.36 21.55
CA SER A 58 -44.35 46.64 21.94
C SER A 58 -42.95 46.48 22.60
N LEU A 59 -41.88 47.19 22.24
CA LEU A 59 -41.68 48.27 21.23
C LEU A 59 -40.15 48.53 21.01
N ALA A 60 -39.77 49.00 19.81
CA ALA A 60 -38.54 49.76 19.46
C ALA A 60 -37.12 49.10 19.64
N ASP A 61 -36.04 49.51 18.96
CA ASP A 61 -35.91 50.53 17.89
C ASP A 61 -34.71 50.32 16.90
N GLU A 62 -34.63 51.23 15.92
CA GLU A 62 -33.65 51.44 14.83
C GLU A 62 -32.21 50.86 14.91
N SER A 63 -31.74 50.30 13.78
CA SER A 63 -31.00 51.07 12.76
C SER A 63 -30.30 50.17 11.70
N LYS A 64 -29.97 50.73 10.52
CA LYS A 64 -29.22 50.06 9.44
C LYS A 64 -27.92 50.79 9.13
N THR A 65 -26.78 50.11 9.11
CA THR A 65 -25.58 50.57 8.39
C THR A 65 -24.80 49.41 7.78
N LYS A 66 -24.37 49.57 6.52
CA LYS A 66 -23.46 48.64 5.84
C LYS A 66 -22.01 49.08 6.10
N LYS A 67 -21.10 48.13 6.36
CA LYS A 67 -19.66 48.42 6.47
C LYS A 67 -19.07 48.75 5.08
N PRO A 68 -18.26 49.82 4.93
CA PRO A 68 -17.56 50.11 3.67
C PRO A 68 -16.32 49.21 3.47
N PRO A 69 -15.80 49.05 2.24
CA PRO A 69 -14.67 48.14 1.96
C PRO A 69 -13.29 48.74 2.26
N LEU A 70 -12.31 47.86 2.51
CA LEU A 70 -10.96 48.19 3.00
C LEU A 70 -10.07 49.03 2.06
N TYR A 71 -10.41 49.23 0.78
CA TYR A 71 -9.53 49.90 -0.18
C TYR A 71 -9.28 51.40 0.12
N LEU A 72 -10.18 52.05 0.87
CA LEU A 72 -10.09 53.48 1.21
C LEU A 72 -9.05 53.82 2.30
N LEU A 73 -8.42 52.82 2.93
CA LEU A 73 -7.29 53.04 3.84
C LEU A 73 -5.92 53.10 3.15
N ALA A 74 -5.79 52.56 1.93
CA ALA A 74 -4.51 52.45 1.23
C ALA A 74 -4.01 53.78 0.65
N THR A 75 -4.92 54.68 0.25
CA THR A 75 -4.58 55.91 -0.48
C THR A 75 -3.99 57.04 0.38
N ASN A 76 -4.08 56.97 1.71
CA ASN A 76 -3.60 58.03 2.61
C ASN A 76 -2.15 57.88 3.11
N CYS A 77 -1.43 56.79 2.76
CA CYS A 77 -0.01 56.65 3.11
C CYS A 77 0.94 57.22 2.04
N ILE A 78 0.52 57.31 0.78
CA ILE A 78 1.38 57.68 -0.36
C ILE A 78 1.61 59.20 -0.45
N SER A 79 0.72 60.01 0.13
CA SER A 79 0.78 61.48 0.10
C SER A 79 1.77 62.12 1.10
N ARG A 80 2.50 61.34 1.92
CA ARG A 80 3.39 61.86 2.97
C ARG A 80 4.89 61.75 2.71
N PHE A 81 5.35 60.99 1.71
CA PHE A 81 6.77 60.97 1.31
C PHE A 81 7.07 61.99 0.21
N GLY A 82 7.04 63.27 0.58
CA GLY A 82 7.56 64.35 -0.26
C GLY A 82 9.07 64.21 -0.50
N PHE A 83 9.54 64.66 -1.66
CA PHE A 83 10.93 64.52 -2.13
C PHE A 83 11.97 64.99 -1.09
N VAL A 84 12.65 64.05 -0.43
CA VAL A 84 13.81 64.33 0.43
C VAL A 84 15.02 64.64 -0.45
N LYS A 85 15.27 65.94 -0.69
CA LYS A 85 16.45 66.43 -1.43
C LYS A 85 17.74 66.29 -0.60
N SER A 86 18.17 65.06 -0.33
CA SER A 86 19.48 64.76 0.26
C SER A 86 20.25 63.80 -0.65
N PRO A 87 21.32 64.26 -1.35
CA PRO A 87 22.09 63.39 -2.22
C PRO A 87 22.76 62.24 -1.44
N CYS A 88 23.06 62.45 -0.15
CA CYS A 88 23.59 61.39 0.73
C CYS A 88 22.59 60.25 0.97
N LEU A 89 21.27 60.52 0.98
CA LEU A 89 20.26 59.46 1.11
C LEU A 89 20.11 58.65 -0.19
N CYS A 90 20.13 59.32 -1.36
CA CYS A 90 20.15 58.62 -2.64
C CYS A 90 21.45 57.82 -2.82
N LEU A 91 22.61 58.37 -2.46
CA LEU A 91 23.89 57.66 -2.46
C LEU A 91 23.90 56.49 -1.48
N SER A 92 23.29 56.63 -0.30
CA SER A 92 23.13 55.53 0.65
C SER A 92 22.21 54.43 0.10
N LEU A 93 21.10 54.77 -0.57
CA LEU A 93 20.24 53.77 -1.22
C LEU A 93 20.95 53.09 -2.39
N CYS A 94 21.71 53.84 -3.20
CA CYS A 94 22.51 53.28 -4.29
C CYS A 94 23.65 52.39 -3.76
N LEU A 95 24.31 52.75 -2.66
CA LEU A 95 25.31 51.89 -2.00
C LEU A 95 24.68 50.62 -1.43
N LEU A 96 23.51 50.73 -0.78
CA LEU A 96 22.75 49.56 -0.34
C LEU A 96 22.37 48.67 -1.53
N LEU A 97 21.89 49.23 -2.64
CA LEU A 97 21.61 48.46 -3.85
C LEU A 97 22.89 47.86 -4.46
N ILE A 98 24.02 48.56 -4.48
CA ILE A 98 25.30 48.04 -5.01
C ILE A 98 25.91 46.96 -4.11
N VAL A 99 25.61 46.95 -2.81
CA VAL A 99 26.06 45.90 -1.86
C VAL A 99 25.09 44.71 -1.83
N PHE A 100 23.77 44.95 -1.85
CA PHE A 100 22.76 43.90 -1.78
C PHE A 100 22.35 43.32 -3.14
N ALA A 101 22.57 43.99 -4.27
CA ALA A 101 22.39 43.40 -5.60
C ALA A 101 23.36 42.24 -5.89
N PRO A 102 24.69 42.31 -5.67
CA PRO A 102 25.57 41.16 -5.82
C PRO A 102 25.25 40.06 -4.80
N PHE A 103 24.80 40.41 -3.58
CA PHE A 103 24.32 39.41 -2.62
C PHE A 103 23.04 38.70 -3.12
N SER A 104 22.12 39.45 -3.74
CA SER A 104 20.90 38.91 -4.35
C SER A 104 21.21 38.08 -5.60
N LEU A 105 22.22 38.46 -6.39
CA LEU A 105 22.71 37.69 -7.53
C LEU A 105 23.46 36.44 -7.07
N LEU A 106 24.20 36.46 -5.96
CA LEU A 106 24.80 35.25 -5.37
C LEU A 106 23.73 34.29 -4.83
N LEU A 107 22.63 34.82 -4.27
CA LEU A 107 21.47 34.02 -3.84
C LEU A 107 20.57 33.54 -5.00
N ASN A 108 20.62 34.18 -6.17
CA ASN A 108 19.68 33.94 -7.29
C ASN A 108 20.36 33.54 -8.62
N SER A 109 21.67 33.24 -8.61
CA SER A 109 22.42 32.72 -9.78
C SER A 109 22.51 31.20 -9.85
N ARG A 110 21.82 30.47 -8.97
CA ARG A 110 21.71 29.00 -8.99
C ARG A 110 20.29 28.53 -9.33
N SER A 111 19.81 28.94 -10.50
CA SER A 111 18.50 28.54 -11.05
C SER A 111 18.55 27.97 -12.48
N PHE A 112 19.73 27.57 -12.96
CA PHE A 112 19.87 26.74 -14.16
C PHE A 112 20.77 25.51 -13.91
N VAL A 113 20.18 24.34 -14.16
CA VAL A 113 20.78 23.00 -14.35
C VAL A 113 22.05 22.67 -13.55
N CYS A 114 21.87 21.87 -12.50
CA CYS A 114 22.86 20.86 -12.11
C CYS A 114 22.17 19.52 -11.96
N VAL A 115 22.46 18.59 -12.86
CA VAL A 115 22.22 17.16 -12.63
C VAL A 115 23.19 16.74 -11.54
N SER A 116 22.68 16.32 -10.38
CA SER A 116 23.54 15.65 -9.41
C SER A 116 23.69 14.19 -9.84
N SER A 117 24.94 13.74 -9.98
CA SER A 117 25.22 12.32 -9.82
C SER A 117 24.81 11.92 -8.39
N TYR A 118 24.21 10.75 -8.24
CA TYR A 118 23.52 10.36 -7.00
C TYR A 118 24.50 9.68 -6.03
N ASP A 119 25.28 10.49 -5.30
CA ASP A 119 26.17 10.01 -4.24
C ASP A 119 25.50 10.23 -2.86
N PRO A 120 25.09 9.17 -2.13
CA PRO A 120 24.12 9.27 -1.04
C PRO A 120 24.68 9.75 0.32
N ILE A 121 25.91 10.28 0.36
CA ILE A 121 26.65 10.60 1.59
C ILE A 121 26.33 12.02 2.15
N SER A 122 25.94 12.97 1.30
CA SER A 122 25.99 14.41 1.63
C SER A 122 24.86 14.97 2.52
N ARG A 123 24.26 14.18 3.43
CA ARG A 123 23.06 14.61 4.20
C ARG A 123 23.15 14.54 5.73
N VAL A 124 24.35 14.47 6.29
CA VAL A 124 24.61 14.52 7.75
C VAL A 124 25.12 15.90 8.21
N ASN A 125 25.97 16.56 7.42
CA ASN A 125 26.77 17.70 7.88
C ASN A 125 26.06 19.06 7.77
N LEU A 126 25.10 19.34 8.67
CA LEU A 126 24.71 20.73 9.00
C LEU A 126 24.39 20.97 10.49
N PHE A 127 24.31 19.92 11.32
CA PHE A 127 24.38 20.03 12.78
C PHE A 127 25.48 19.09 13.28
N GLY A 128 26.56 19.65 13.82
CA GLY A 128 27.73 18.89 14.24
C GLY A 128 27.49 18.15 15.55
N LEU A 129 27.25 16.83 15.46
CA LEU A 129 27.18 15.89 16.58
C LEU A 129 27.62 14.50 16.08
N ASP A 130 28.93 14.23 16.13
CA ASP A 130 29.46 12.91 15.81
C ASP A 130 29.12 11.90 16.92
N GLY A 131 28.31 10.89 16.57
CA GLY A 131 28.16 9.65 17.34
C GLY A 131 27.07 9.62 18.42
N VAL A 132 25.85 9.24 18.05
CA VAL A 132 25.38 7.84 18.18
C VAL A 132 24.39 7.54 17.03
N ASP A 133 24.73 6.64 16.12
CA ASP A 133 23.85 6.21 15.02
C ASP A 133 22.88 5.11 15.49
N SER A 134 21.66 5.47 15.95
CA SER A 134 20.51 4.56 16.05
C SER A 134 19.20 5.26 16.51
N ASP A 135 18.48 5.90 15.58
CA ASP A 135 17.01 5.98 15.62
C ASP A 135 16.49 5.09 14.48
N PHE A 136 16.44 3.77 14.71
CA PHE A 136 16.03 2.80 13.69
C PHE A 136 14.67 3.17 13.11
N GLY A 137 14.54 3.16 11.80
CA GLY A 137 13.23 3.27 11.16
C GLY A 137 12.68 4.67 10.97
N SER A 138 13.47 5.74 11.11
CA SER A 138 13.06 7.16 10.91
C SER A 138 12.62 7.57 9.48
N LEU A 139 12.15 6.58 8.70
CA LEU A 139 11.39 6.58 7.45
C LEU A 139 12.21 6.79 6.17
N GLY A 140 12.98 5.74 5.85
CA GLY A 140 13.22 5.30 4.47
C GLY A 140 12.35 4.09 4.11
N VAL A 141 12.62 3.49 2.95
CA VAL A 141 11.94 2.30 2.43
C VAL A 141 12.80 1.05 2.68
N PRO A 142 12.33 0.02 3.41
CA PRO A 142 13.04 -1.25 3.54
C PRO A 142 12.91 -2.08 2.26
N TRP A 143 13.87 -2.96 1.99
CA TRP A 143 13.87 -3.85 0.83
C TRP A 143 14.59 -5.17 1.13
N CYS A 144 14.24 -6.26 0.44
CA CYS A 144 15.03 -7.49 0.51
C CYS A 144 16.33 -7.37 -0.29
N ARG A 145 17.45 -7.81 0.28
CA ARG A 145 18.76 -7.76 -0.40
C ARG A 145 18.88 -8.84 -1.47
N SER A 146 18.93 -8.43 -2.74
CA SER A 146 19.30 -9.29 -3.87
C SER A 146 20.71 -9.88 -3.72
N LYS A 147 20.90 -11.16 -4.06
CA LYS A 147 22.21 -11.79 -4.31
C LYS A 147 23.04 -10.91 -5.25
N HIS A 148 24.28 -10.62 -4.85
CA HIS A 148 25.25 -9.78 -5.59
C HIS A 148 24.76 -8.38 -5.98
N GLY A 149 23.69 -7.86 -5.36
CA GLY A 149 23.15 -6.52 -5.66
C GLY A 149 22.47 -6.39 -7.03
N LYS A 150 22.08 -7.50 -7.67
CA LYS A 150 21.34 -7.49 -8.93
C LYS A 150 19.98 -6.79 -8.79
N THR A 151 19.56 -6.13 -9.87
CA THR A 151 18.30 -5.41 -10.01
C THR A 151 17.69 -5.67 -11.39
N VAL A 152 16.53 -5.09 -11.67
CA VAL A 152 15.82 -5.18 -12.96
C VAL A 152 16.56 -4.45 -14.08
N GLU A 153 16.34 -4.91 -15.32
CA GLU A 153 16.96 -4.33 -16.53
C GLU A 153 16.20 -3.11 -17.08
N TRP A 154 14.93 -2.93 -16.70
CA TRP A 154 14.07 -1.85 -17.19
C TRP A 154 14.33 -0.53 -16.47
N THR A 155 14.27 0.57 -17.22
CA THR A 155 14.52 1.92 -16.70
C THR A 155 13.23 2.70 -16.46
N SER A 156 13.34 3.86 -15.78
CA SER A 156 12.23 4.81 -15.66
C SER A 156 11.68 5.26 -17.02
N LYS A 157 12.51 5.29 -18.08
CA LYS A 157 12.05 5.60 -19.44
C LYS A 157 11.13 4.51 -19.98
N ASP A 158 11.44 3.25 -19.72
CA ASP A 158 10.65 2.12 -20.20
C ASP A 158 9.30 2.04 -19.48
N LEU A 159 9.28 2.34 -18.18
CA LEU A 159 8.05 2.52 -17.41
C LEU A 159 7.17 3.67 -17.99
N ILE A 160 7.79 4.79 -18.39
CA ILE A 160 7.07 5.91 -19.02
C ILE A 160 6.49 5.48 -20.38
N ASN A 161 7.25 4.78 -21.22
CA ASN A 161 6.74 4.24 -22.50
C ASN A 161 5.59 3.25 -22.26
N GLY A 162 5.73 2.40 -21.24
CA GLY A 162 4.69 1.44 -20.83
C GLY A 162 3.39 2.11 -20.40
N LEU A 163 3.46 3.27 -19.73
CA LEU A 163 2.27 4.05 -19.41
C LEU A 163 1.59 4.65 -20.66
N GLU A 164 2.36 5.03 -21.68
CA GLU A 164 1.80 5.51 -22.96
C GLU A 164 1.05 4.41 -23.73
N GLU A 165 1.47 3.14 -23.61
CA GLU A 165 0.74 1.97 -24.14
C GLU A 165 -0.43 1.56 -23.21
N PHE A 166 -0.25 1.57 -21.88
CA PHE A 166 -1.20 0.97 -20.94
C PHE A 166 -2.40 1.85 -20.55
N VAL A 167 -2.28 3.18 -20.47
CA VAL A 167 -3.41 4.05 -20.09
C VAL A 167 -4.66 3.82 -20.98
N PRO A 168 -4.59 3.86 -22.32
CA PRO A 168 -5.76 3.59 -23.16
C PRO A 168 -6.26 2.13 -23.03
N ILE A 169 -5.38 1.16 -22.76
CA ILE A 169 -5.80 -0.22 -22.46
C ILE A 169 -6.65 -0.24 -21.18
N TYR A 170 -6.20 0.40 -20.09
CA TYR A 170 -6.92 0.45 -18.83
C TYR A 170 -8.26 1.20 -18.90
N GLU A 171 -8.42 2.15 -19.82
CA GLU A 171 -9.72 2.77 -20.11
C GLU A 171 -10.74 1.74 -20.65
N THR A 172 -10.31 0.71 -21.40
CA THR A 172 -11.21 -0.33 -21.93
C THR A 172 -11.70 -1.34 -20.88
N ARG A 173 -11.07 -1.42 -19.69
CA ARG A 173 -11.30 -2.48 -18.69
C ARG A 173 -12.78 -2.81 -18.43
N PRO A 174 -13.17 -4.09 -18.29
CA PRO A 174 -14.57 -4.48 -18.06
C PRO A 174 -15.06 -4.09 -16.65
N ILE A 175 -14.17 -4.07 -15.66
CA ILE A 175 -14.48 -3.79 -14.25
C ILE A 175 -14.09 -2.34 -13.96
N LYS A 176 -15.00 -1.39 -14.22
CA LYS A 176 -14.72 0.04 -14.04
C LYS A 176 -14.42 0.40 -12.57
N ASN A 177 -15.22 -0.14 -11.64
CA ASN A 177 -15.00 -0.04 -10.19
C ASN A 177 -14.55 -1.39 -9.64
N ASN A 178 -13.25 -1.54 -9.39
CA ASN A 178 -12.66 -2.76 -8.82
C ASN A 178 -12.49 -2.70 -7.28
N LEU A 179 -13.45 -2.12 -6.54
CA LEU A 179 -13.38 -2.11 -5.06
C LEU A 179 -13.09 -3.51 -4.47
N TYR A 180 -12.16 -3.57 -3.52
CA TYR A 180 -11.56 -4.79 -2.94
C TYR A 180 -10.68 -5.63 -3.87
N GLY A 181 -10.10 -5.04 -4.92
CA GLY A 181 -9.04 -5.67 -5.71
C GLY A 181 -8.13 -4.63 -6.36
N MET A 182 -7.15 -5.12 -7.11
CA MET A 182 -6.10 -4.36 -7.79
C MET A 182 -6.57 -3.06 -8.47
N GLY A 183 -5.91 -1.94 -8.14
CA GLY A 183 -6.13 -0.59 -8.71
C GLY A 183 -5.27 -0.30 -9.96
N PHE A 184 -5.21 0.97 -10.41
CA PHE A 184 -4.46 1.34 -11.62
C PHE A 184 -2.98 0.99 -11.53
N ASP A 185 -2.31 1.45 -10.47
CA ASP A 185 -0.85 1.36 -10.33
C ASP A 185 -0.37 -0.09 -10.42
N HIS A 186 -0.99 -0.96 -9.62
CA HIS A 186 -0.71 -2.40 -9.60
C HIS A 186 -1.14 -3.08 -10.93
N SER A 187 -2.24 -2.65 -11.56
CA SER A 187 -2.62 -3.14 -12.90
C SER A 187 -1.57 -2.81 -13.96
N PHE A 188 -1.00 -1.60 -13.91
CA PHE A 188 0.09 -1.20 -14.79
C PHE A 188 1.35 -2.03 -14.51
N GLY A 189 1.71 -2.23 -13.25
CA GLY A 189 2.86 -3.05 -12.87
C GLY A 189 2.77 -4.49 -13.37
N LEU A 190 1.65 -5.17 -13.08
CA LEU A 190 1.42 -6.54 -13.53
C LEU A 190 1.47 -6.64 -15.07
N TRP A 191 0.83 -5.70 -15.78
CA TRP A 191 0.90 -5.63 -17.23
C TRP A 191 2.35 -5.45 -17.71
N PHE A 192 3.06 -4.45 -17.19
CA PHE A 192 4.41 -4.09 -17.62
C PHE A 192 5.43 -5.20 -17.39
N ILE A 193 5.43 -5.82 -16.20
CA ILE A 193 6.31 -6.95 -15.87
C ILE A 193 6.03 -8.13 -16.83
N THR A 194 4.76 -8.41 -17.10
CA THR A 194 4.35 -9.47 -18.03
C THR A 194 4.79 -9.18 -19.48
N ARG A 195 4.64 -7.93 -19.95
CA ARG A 195 5.09 -7.46 -21.27
C ARG A 195 6.61 -7.51 -21.44
N TRP A 196 7.36 -7.27 -20.35
CA TRP A 196 8.81 -7.34 -20.36
C TRP A 196 9.30 -8.79 -20.43
N LEU A 197 8.81 -9.65 -19.53
CA LEU A 197 9.25 -11.04 -19.39
C LEU A 197 8.80 -11.94 -20.55
N LYS A 198 7.62 -11.66 -21.16
CA LYS A 198 7.04 -12.43 -22.28
C LYS A 198 6.99 -13.94 -21.99
N PRO A 199 6.31 -14.35 -20.89
CA PRO A 199 6.25 -15.74 -20.47
C PRO A 199 5.47 -16.63 -21.46
N ASP A 200 5.83 -17.91 -21.49
CA ASP A 200 5.13 -18.93 -22.30
C ASP A 200 3.81 -19.38 -21.64
N ILE A 201 3.66 -19.16 -20.33
CA ILE A 201 2.43 -19.39 -19.57
C ILE A 201 2.41 -18.50 -18.32
N MET A 202 1.21 -18.08 -17.93
CA MET A 202 0.99 -17.22 -16.76
C MET A 202 0.15 -17.97 -15.73
N ILE A 203 0.59 -18.01 -14.47
CA ILE A 203 -0.14 -18.58 -13.34
C ILE A 203 -0.63 -17.44 -12.45
N GLU A 204 -1.92 -17.42 -12.15
CA GLU A 204 -2.59 -16.52 -11.21
C GLU A 204 -3.06 -17.33 -10.00
N SER A 205 -2.76 -16.87 -8.79
CA SER A 205 -3.35 -17.38 -7.55
C SER A 205 -4.09 -16.24 -6.88
N GLY A 206 -5.43 -16.30 -6.89
CA GLY A 206 -6.30 -15.18 -6.52
C GLY A 206 -6.81 -14.41 -7.73
N ALA A 207 -8.02 -14.75 -8.20
CA ALA A 207 -8.65 -14.08 -9.36
C ALA A 207 -9.72 -13.05 -8.98
N PHE A 208 -10.37 -13.23 -7.82
CA PHE A 208 -11.53 -12.45 -7.37
C PHE A 208 -12.60 -12.26 -8.47
N LYS A 209 -12.71 -11.06 -9.06
CA LYS A 209 -13.64 -10.71 -10.16
C LYS A 209 -13.07 -10.95 -11.56
N GLY A 210 -11.82 -11.40 -11.70
CA GLY A 210 -11.09 -11.60 -12.95
C GLY A 210 -10.38 -10.35 -13.51
N HIS A 211 -10.16 -9.30 -12.69
CA HIS A 211 -9.51 -8.06 -13.17
C HIS A 211 -8.02 -8.27 -13.48
N SER A 212 -7.29 -8.94 -12.59
CA SER A 212 -5.92 -9.42 -12.81
C SER A 212 -5.82 -10.34 -14.03
N THR A 213 -6.74 -11.29 -14.17
CA THR A 213 -6.81 -12.19 -15.34
C THR A 213 -7.00 -11.41 -16.65
N TRP A 214 -7.82 -10.34 -16.63
CA TRP A 214 -7.98 -9.42 -17.76
C TRP A 214 -6.67 -8.67 -18.06
N VAL A 215 -5.98 -8.14 -17.04
CA VAL A 215 -4.69 -7.45 -17.19
C VAL A 215 -3.63 -8.37 -17.82
N LEU A 216 -3.53 -9.62 -17.37
CA LEU A 216 -2.64 -10.64 -17.95
C LEU A 216 -2.98 -10.91 -19.43
N ARG A 217 -4.27 -11.07 -19.76
CA ARG A 217 -4.74 -11.24 -21.14
C ARG A 217 -4.47 -10.00 -22.02
N GLN A 218 -4.49 -8.78 -21.47
CA GLN A 218 -4.07 -7.57 -22.21
C GLN A 218 -2.54 -7.45 -22.37
N ALA A 219 -1.76 -8.10 -21.51
CA ALA A 219 -0.30 -8.12 -21.65
C ALA A 219 0.14 -9.11 -22.74
N MET A 220 -0.44 -10.31 -22.74
CA MET A 220 -0.09 -11.40 -23.65
C MET A 220 -1.38 -12.07 -24.19
N PRO A 221 -1.93 -11.57 -25.31
CA PRO A 221 -3.24 -12.00 -25.82
C PRO A 221 -3.41 -13.50 -26.05
N ASP A 222 -2.38 -14.19 -26.55
CA ASP A 222 -2.47 -15.61 -26.93
C ASP A 222 -1.90 -16.58 -25.87
N THR A 223 -1.09 -16.09 -24.93
CA THR A 223 -0.41 -16.91 -23.91
C THR A 223 -1.42 -17.61 -22.98
N PRO A 224 -1.31 -18.92 -22.69
CA PRO A 224 -2.18 -19.60 -21.75
C PRO A 224 -2.15 -18.99 -20.34
N ILE A 225 -3.31 -19.00 -19.67
CA ILE A 225 -3.44 -18.61 -18.26
C ILE A 225 -3.93 -19.82 -17.46
N ILE A 226 -3.34 -20.05 -16.30
CA ILE A 226 -3.87 -20.94 -15.24
C ILE A 226 -4.27 -20.04 -14.07
N SER A 227 -5.50 -20.19 -13.57
CA SER A 227 -6.02 -19.36 -12.48
C SER A 227 -6.55 -20.21 -11.34
N LEU A 228 -5.95 -20.08 -10.16
CA LEU A 228 -6.36 -20.74 -8.93
C LEU A 228 -7.26 -19.77 -8.14
N THR A 229 -8.53 -20.13 -7.92
CA THR A 229 -9.42 -19.29 -7.11
C THR A 229 -10.51 -20.12 -6.41
N PRO A 230 -10.73 -19.97 -5.09
CA PRO A 230 -11.83 -20.66 -4.40
C PRO A 230 -13.20 -20.38 -5.02
N ARG A 231 -13.36 -19.25 -5.72
CA ARG A 231 -14.62 -18.83 -6.36
C ARG A 231 -14.37 -18.35 -7.79
N HIS A 232 -14.91 -19.08 -8.76
CA HIS A 232 -14.82 -18.73 -10.19
C HIS A 232 -15.38 -17.32 -10.46
N PRO A 233 -14.72 -16.46 -11.28
CA PRO A 233 -15.14 -15.08 -11.49
C PRO A 233 -16.58 -14.92 -12.02
N GLU A 234 -17.11 -15.90 -12.77
CA GLU A 234 -18.52 -15.92 -13.21
C GLU A 234 -19.51 -15.72 -12.05
N LYS A 235 -19.16 -16.18 -10.84
CA LYS A 235 -20.03 -16.15 -9.66
C LYS A 235 -20.17 -14.73 -9.08
N TYR A 236 -19.52 -13.74 -9.69
CA TYR A 236 -19.64 -12.31 -9.42
C TYR A 236 -20.48 -11.56 -10.46
N LEU A 237 -20.69 -12.10 -11.67
CA LEU A 237 -21.53 -11.48 -12.72
C LEU A 237 -22.96 -11.18 -12.24
N LYS A 238 -23.48 -12.00 -11.31
CA LYS A 238 -24.80 -11.79 -10.67
C LYS A 238 -24.84 -10.64 -9.65
N LYS A 239 -23.71 -10.01 -9.33
CA LYS A 239 -23.56 -8.93 -8.34
C LYS A 239 -23.01 -7.63 -8.95
N GLY A 240 -22.56 -7.65 -10.20
CA GLY A 240 -21.94 -6.52 -10.88
C GLY A 240 -20.93 -6.98 -11.94
N PRO A 241 -20.14 -6.05 -12.52
CA PRO A 241 -19.12 -6.38 -13.50
C PRO A 241 -18.07 -7.36 -12.96
N ALA A 242 -17.78 -8.38 -13.76
CA ALA A 242 -16.69 -9.34 -13.59
C ALA A 242 -16.20 -9.77 -14.98
N TYR A 243 -15.03 -10.38 -15.04
CA TYR A 243 -14.42 -10.90 -16.26
C TYR A 243 -14.13 -12.39 -16.12
N VAL A 244 -14.33 -13.13 -17.21
CA VAL A 244 -13.97 -14.53 -17.34
C VAL A 244 -13.22 -14.63 -18.66
N ASP A 245 -11.97 -15.10 -18.63
CA ASP A 245 -11.21 -15.33 -19.85
C ASP A 245 -11.57 -16.69 -20.46
N GLY A 246 -11.86 -16.71 -21.76
CA GLY A 246 -12.26 -17.93 -22.47
C GLY A 246 -11.12 -18.92 -22.74
N ASN A 247 -9.86 -18.51 -22.53
CA ASN A 247 -8.64 -19.29 -22.76
C ASN A 247 -7.83 -19.44 -21.45
N CYS A 248 -8.53 -19.42 -20.31
CA CYS A 248 -7.95 -19.57 -18.97
C CYS A 248 -8.41 -20.89 -18.34
N THR A 249 -7.44 -21.63 -17.81
CA THR A 249 -7.66 -22.88 -17.08
C THR A 249 -7.92 -22.57 -15.61
N TYR A 250 -9.19 -22.46 -15.24
CA TYR A 250 -9.60 -22.15 -13.87
C TYR A 250 -9.69 -23.41 -12.99
N PHE A 251 -8.85 -23.49 -11.95
CA PHE A 251 -9.02 -24.43 -10.83
C PHE A 251 -9.88 -23.74 -9.77
N ALA A 252 -11.20 -23.99 -9.80
CA ALA A 252 -12.15 -23.21 -9.02
C ALA A 252 -13.36 -23.98 -8.48
N GLY A 253 -13.91 -23.49 -7.35
CA GLY A 253 -15.09 -24.07 -6.72
C GLY A 253 -14.85 -25.51 -6.26
N LYS A 254 -15.55 -26.48 -6.86
CA LYS A 254 -15.36 -27.91 -6.59
C LYS A 254 -14.02 -28.47 -7.11
N ASP A 255 -13.42 -27.81 -8.10
CA ASP A 255 -12.16 -28.18 -8.73
C ASP A 255 -11.01 -27.27 -8.28
N PHE A 256 -11.21 -26.51 -7.18
CA PHE A 256 -10.18 -25.68 -6.58
C PHE A 256 -9.11 -26.53 -5.87
N VAL A 257 -7.85 -26.11 -6.02
CA VAL A 257 -6.69 -26.67 -5.35
C VAL A 257 -5.75 -25.52 -4.97
N ASP A 258 -5.18 -25.56 -3.76
CA ASP A 258 -4.21 -24.57 -3.33
C ASP A 258 -2.91 -24.66 -4.13
N PHE A 259 -2.26 -23.52 -4.42
CA PHE A 259 -1.00 -23.43 -5.16
C PHE A 259 0.08 -24.41 -4.67
N GLY A 260 0.21 -24.64 -3.36
CA GLY A 260 1.18 -25.57 -2.78
C GLY A 260 0.82 -27.06 -2.90
N SER A 261 -0.38 -27.36 -3.39
CA SER A 261 -0.93 -28.72 -3.57
C SER A 261 -1.08 -29.13 -5.03
N VAL A 262 -0.76 -28.24 -5.98
CA VAL A 262 -0.80 -28.52 -7.41
C VAL A 262 0.42 -29.36 -7.83
N ASP A 263 0.17 -30.38 -8.64
CA ASP A 263 1.19 -31.13 -9.38
C ASP A 263 1.66 -30.30 -10.59
N TRP A 264 2.55 -29.33 -10.32
CA TRP A 264 3.00 -28.35 -11.31
C TRP A 264 3.71 -28.99 -12.50
N GLU A 265 4.50 -30.06 -12.31
CA GLU A 265 5.15 -30.77 -13.41
C GLU A 265 4.11 -31.35 -14.37
N LYS A 266 3.10 -32.05 -13.84
CA LYS A 266 2.03 -32.62 -14.67
C LYS A 266 1.17 -31.56 -15.34
N VAL A 267 0.80 -30.50 -14.63
CA VAL A 267 -0.03 -29.41 -15.18
C VAL A 267 0.71 -28.69 -16.30
N LEU A 268 1.95 -28.27 -16.09
CA LEU A 268 2.71 -27.52 -17.09
C LEU A 268 3.06 -28.38 -18.32
N LYS A 269 3.31 -29.67 -18.12
CA LYS A 269 3.47 -30.65 -19.20
C LYS A 269 2.23 -30.81 -20.09
N ILE A 270 1.01 -30.64 -19.56
CA ILE A 270 -0.23 -30.61 -20.36
C ILE A 270 -0.27 -29.38 -21.28
N HIS A 271 0.27 -28.25 -20.82
CA HIS A 271 0.43 -27.03 -21.63
C HIS A 271 1.72 -27.02 -22.50
N GLY A 272 2.46 -28.13 -22.55
CA GLY A 272 3.71 -28.25 -23.33
C GLY A 272 4.94 -27.56 -22.70
N ILE A 273 4.80 -27.01 -21.50
CA ILE A 273 5.83 -26.22 -20.83
C ILE A 273 6.81 -27.15 -20.10
N SER A 274 8.11 -26.97 -20.38
CA SER A 274 9.21 -27.72 -19.77
C SER A 274 10.27 -26.83 -19.11
N ASP A 275 10.38 -25.56 -19.53
CA ASP A 275 11.27 -24.57 -18.92
C ASP A 275 10.48 -23.69 -17.93
N PHE A 276 10.70 -23.92 -16.63
CA PHE A 276 10.03 -23.19 -15.55
C PHE A 276 10.58 -21.76 -15.36
N SER A 277 11.68 -21.40 -16.05
CA SER A 277 12.16 -20.01 -16.11
C SER A 277 11.31 -19.13 -17.04
N ARG A 278 10.52 -19.74 -17.95
CA ARG A 278 9.61 -19.04 -18.87
C ARG A 278 8.18 -18.94 -18.33
N VAL A 279 7.98 -19.27 -17.05
CA VAL A 279 6.71 -19.18 -16.33
C VAL A 279 6.70 -17.94 -15.43
N LEU A 280 5.65 -17.13 -15.53
CA LEU A 280 5.35 -16.06 -14.58
C LEU A 280 4.27 -16.52 -13.60
N VAL A 281 4.50 -16.32 -12.30
CA VAL A 281 3.51 -16.57 -11.24
C VAL A 281 3.11 -15.25 -10.57
N PHE A 282 1.82 -14.98 -10.49
CA PHE A 282 1.23 -13.83 -9.81
C PHE A 282 0.38 -14.28 -8.62
N PHE A 283 0.56 -13.63 -7.47
CA PHE A 283 -0.18 -13.91 -6.23
C PHE A 283 -0.97 -12.67 -5.77
N ASP A 284 -2.29 -12.85 -5.63
CA ASP A 284 -3.31 -11.91 -5.13
C ASP A 284 -4.33 -12.71 -4.26
N ASP A 285 -3.81 -13.62 -3.42
CA ASP A 285 -4.60 -14.62 -2.66
C ASP A 285 -4.58 -14.43 -1.14
N HIS A 286 -4.00 -13.33 -0.65
CA HIS A 286 -3.86 -12.95 0.75
C HIS A 286 -3.35 -14.09 1.66
N GLN A 287 -2.48 -14.94 1.11
CA GLN A 287 -1.70 -15.91 1.86
C GLN A 287 -0.32 -15.34 2.16
N ASN A 288 0.25 -15.76 3.28
CA ASN A 288 1.61 -15.42 3.71
C ASN A 288 2.64 -15.59 2.57
N GLU A 289 3.36 -14.52 2.23
CA GLU A 289 4.25 -14.50 1.07
C GLU A 289 5.43 -15.48 1.24
N LEU A 290 5.95 -15.65 2.45
CA LEU A 290 7.02 -16.62 2.74
C LEU A 290 6.58 -18.06 2.45
N LYS A 291 5.31 -18.38 2.72
CA LYS A 291 4.67 -19.67 2.40
C LYS A 291 4.55 -19.86 0.88
N ARG A 292 4.08 -18.84 0.15
CA ARG A 292 4.01 -18.87 -1.33
C ARG A 292 5.39 -18.94 -1.99
N LEU A 293 6.36 -18.15 -1.52
CA LEU A 293 7.75 -18.16 -1.95
C LEU A 293 8.41 -19.53 -1.78
N LYS A 294 8.23 -20.17 -0.61
CA LYS A 294 8.72 -21.54 -0.34
C LYS A 294 8.04 -22.59 -1.22
N GLN A 295 6.75 -22.45 -1.50
CA GLN A 295 6.01 -23.33 -2.44
C GLN A 295 6.52 -23.16 -3.88
N ALA A 296 6.70 -21.92 -4.35
CA ALA A 296 7.16 -21.63 -5.70
C ALA A 296 8.62 -22.07 -5.94
N LEU A 297 9.51 -21.82 -4.98
CA LEU A 297 10.89 -22.32 -4.99
C LEU A 297 10.96 -23.86 -5.03
N LYS A 298 10.07 -24.54 -4.28
CA LYS A 298 9.96 -26.01 -4.30
C LYS A 298 9.50 -26.52 -5.66
N ALA A 299 8.55 -25.83 -6.30
CA ALA A 299 8.07 -26.16 -7.65
C ALA A 299 9.10 -25.84 -8.76
N GLY A 300 10.07 -24.96 -8.49
CA GLY A 300 11.12 -24.59 -9.45
C GLY A 300 10.81 -23.33 -10.28
N PHE A 301 9.84 -22.52 -9.87
CA PHE A 301 9.55 -21.24 -10.53
C PHE A 301 10.61 -20.18 -10.19
N HIS A 302 10.93 -19.33 -11.16
CA HIS A 302 11.90 -18.25 -11.00
C HIS A 302 11.30 -16.84 -10.98
N HIS A 303 10.23 -16.57 -11.73
CA HIS A 303 9.66 -15.23 -11.88
C HIS A 303 8.34 -15.11 -11.14
N LEU A 304 8.33 -14.36 -10.04
CA LEU A 304 7.18 -14.18 -9.15
C LEU A 304 6.79 -12.70 -9.08
N VAL A 305 5.49 -12.42 -8.97
CA VAL A 305 4.94 -11.11 -8.62
C VAL A 305 3.93 -11.27 -7.48
N PHE A 306 4.05 -10.44 -6.46
CA PHE A 306 3.11 -10.37 -5.34
C PHE A 306 2.38 -9.01 -5.35
N GLU A 307 1.05 -9.06 -5.35
CA GLU A 307 0.18 -7.96 -4.87
C GLU A 307 0.39 -7.76 -3.35
N ASP A 308 -0.10 -6.65 -2.80
CA ASP A 308 -0.23 -6.41 -1.36
C ASP A 308 1.06 -6.68 -0.53
N ASN A 309 2.23 -6.24 -1.03
CA ASN A 309 3.54 -6.35 -0.35
C ASN A 309 3.66 -5.35 0.82
N TYR A 310 2.75 -5.49 1.79
CA TYR A 310 2.42 -4.54 2.83
C TYR A 310 3.62 -4.01 3.63
N ASP A 311 3.62 -2.71 3.90
CA ASP A 311 4.57 -2.11 4.85
C ASP A 311 4.36 -2.62 6.29
N THR A 312 5.41 -2.55 7.10
CA THR A 312 5.45 -3.11 8.45
C THR A 312 4.43 -2.45 9.40
N GLY A 313 3.72 -3.28 10.16
CA GLY A 313 2.57 -2.88 10.97
C GLY A 313 1.22 -2.90 10.23
N THR A 314 1.18 -3.15 8.92
CA THR A 314 -0.06 -3.13 8.10
C THR A 314 -0.40 -4.50 7.50
N GLY A 315 -1.53 -4.59 6.80
CA GLY A 315 -1.88 -5.78 6.02
C GLY A 315 -2.59 -6.91 6.76
N ASP A 316 -3.03 -7.88 5.97
CA ASP A 316 -3.79 -9.06 6.40
C ASP A 316 -3.01 -10.38 6.28
N HIS A 317 -1.82 -10.35 5.68
CA HIS A 317 -0.87 -11.46 5.62
C HIS A 317 0.59 -10.96 5.77
N TYR A 318 1.52 -11.88 6.05
CA TYR A 318 2.93 -11.56 6.26
C TYR A 318 3.66 -11.38 4.92
N SER A 319 4.08 -10.16 4.62
CA SER A 319 4.67 -9.75 3.34
C SER A 319 6.19 -9.90 3.28
N LEU A 320 6.77 -9.90 2.08
CA LEU A 320 8.24 -9.92 1.93
C LEU A 320 8.89 -8.65 2.47
N ARG A 321 8.22 -7.51 2.30
CA ARG A 321 8.64 -6.26 2.91
C ARG A 321 8.65 -6.34 4.44
N GLN A 322 7.65 -6.96 5.07
CA GLN A 322 7.65 -7.23 6.52
C GLN A 322 8.71 -8.22 6.99
N ILE A 323 9.20 -9.09 6.10
CA ILE A 323 10.28 -10.04 6.38
C ILE A 323 11.65 -9.36 6.28
N CYS A 324 11.81 -8.45 5.31
CA CYS A 324 13.07 -7.79 4.98
C CYS A 324 13.26 -6.42 5.61
N ASP A 325 12.22 -5.87 6.25
CA ASP A 325 12.36 -4.81 7.23
C ASP A 325 13.24 -5.34 8.39
N GLN A 326 14.47 -4.81 8.49
CA GLN A 326 15.53 -5.26 9.40
C GLN A 326 16.43 -4.10 9.77
N PHE A 327 16.98 -4.09 10.98
CA PHE A 327 17.89 -3.04 11.49
C PHE A 327 19.14 -2.79 10.62
N TYR A 328 19.58 -3.80 9.85
CA TYR A 328 20.74 -3.71 8.95
C TYR A 328 20.37 -3.30 7.51
N ILE A 329 19.09 -3.03 7.24
CA ILE A 329 18.57 -2.52 5.96
C ILE A 329 18.28 -1.03 6.12
N ARG A 330 18.68 -0.22 5.15
CA ARG A 330 18.55 1.24 5.23
C ARG A 330 17.08 1.65 5.23
N GLY A 331 16.59 2.20 6.34
CA GLY A 331 15.17 2.53 6.53
C GLY A 331 14.31 1.37 7.02
N GLY A 332 14.94 0.25 7.44
CA GLY A 332 14.30 -0.83 8.18
C GLY A 332 14.78 -0.94 9.63
N GLY A 333 14.09 -1.80 10.40
CA GLY A 333 14.08 -1.80 11.86
C GLY A 333 13.33 -0.58 12.40
N HIS A 334 12.61 -0.69 13.52
CA HIS A 334 11.84 0.43 14.09
C HIS A 334 12.04 0.58 15.61
N SER A 335 11.86 1.79 16.11
CA SER A 335 12.06 2.20 17.50
C SER A 335 10.74 2.31 18.27
N CYS A 336 10.43 1.32 19.11
CA CYS A 336 9.16 1.26 19.84
C CYS A 336 9.01 2.26 21.01
N PHE A 337 9.99 3.14 21.24
CA PHE A 337 9.91 4.18 22.26
C PHE A 337 8.97 5.32 21.81
N LYS A 338 8.02 5.72 22.67
CA LYS A 338 6.95 6.67 22.33
C LYS A 338 7.43 8.11 22.14
N ASP A 339 8.57 8.43 22.74
CA ASP A 339 9.31 9.69 22.68
C ASP A 339 10.41 9.70 21.61
N SER A 340 10.58 8.59 20.87
CA SER A 340 11.52 8.52 19.74
C SER A 340 11.20 9.50 18.62
N ASP A 341 12.23 9.83 17.84
CA ASP A 341 12.08 10.71 16.70
C ASP A 341 11.25 10.06 15.58
N GLU A 342 11.28 8.73 15.46
CA GLU A 342 10.41 7.95 14.58
C GLU A 342 8.93 8.08 14.98
N ALA A 343 8.58 7.86 16.26
CA ALA A 343 7.21 7.99 16.75
C ALA A 343 6.66 9.41 16.49
N ARG A 344 7.49 10.44 16.71
CA ARG A 344 7.21 11.85 16.42
C ARG A 344 6.98 12.12 14.93
N ILE A 345 7.67 11.42 14.02
CA ILE A 345 7.47 11.53 12.57
C ILE A 345 6.19 10.78 12.17
N ARG A 346 6.02 9.51 12.55
CA ARG A 346 4.83 8.69 12.24
C ARG A 346 3.53 9.36 12.67
N SER A 347 3.47 9.89 13.89
CA SER A 347 2.30 10.64 14.40
C SER A 347 1.92 11.86 13.55
N LYS A 348 2.89 12.49 12.85
CA LYS A 348 2.59 13.54 11.86
C LYS A 348 2.06 12.96 10.56
N ARG A 349 2.65 11.86 10.06
CA ARG A 349 2.31 11.27 8.76
C ARG A 349 0.95 10.58 8.72
N LYS A 350 0.55 9.92 9.82
CA LYS A 350 -0.80 9.34 10.04
C LYS A 350 -1.95 10.35 9.88
N LYS A 351 -1.68 11.66 9.98
CA LYS A 351 -2.69 12.72 9.76
C LYS A 351 -2.99 13.01 8.29
N PHE A 352 -2.23 12.41 7.37
CA PHE A 352 -2.31 12.65 5.92
C PHE A 352 -2.47 11.37 5.09
N TRP A 353 -1.93 10.24 5.56
CA TRP A 353 -1.88 8.98 4.81
C TRP A 353 -2.63 7.84 5.52
N GLU A 354 -3.52 7.16 4.81
CA GLU A 354 -4.46 6.15 5.34
C GLU A 354 -3.77 4.92 5.92
N LYS A 355 -2.65 4.49 5.32
CA LYS A 355 -1.84 3.34 5.78
C LYS A 355 -0.58 3.74 6.57
N ALA A 356 -0.41 5.02 6.92
CA ALA A 356 0.68 5.41 7.82
C ALA A 356 0.33 5.06 9.28
N VAL A 357 0.91 3.97 9.79
CA VAL A 357 0.75 3.56 11.19
C VAL A 357 1.53 4.45 12.14
N ASP A 358 0.97 4.69 13.33
CA ASP A 358 1.73 5.25 14.46
C ASP A 358 2.41 4.14 15.28
N ILE A 359 3.10 4.54 16.35
CA ILE A 359 3.91 3.60 17.15
C ILE A 359 3.05 2.64 18.00
N ASP A 360 1.83 3.02 18.36
CA ASP A 360 0.90 2.16 19.11
C ASP A 360 0.24 1.10 18.23
N GLU A 361 0.14 1.35 16.93
CA GLU A 361 -0.26 0.37 15.90
C GLU A 361 0.90 -0.52 15.44
N LEU A 362 2.11 0.06 15.27
CA LEU A 362 3.28 -0.66 14.79
C LEU A 362 3.79 -1.70 15.81
N CYS A 363 3.91 -1.29 17.08
CA CYS A 363 4.63 -2.07 18.09
C CYS A 363 3.70 -2.98 18.91
N GLY A 364 4.10 -4.24 19.03
CA GLY A 364 3.47 -5.25 19.87
C GLY A 364 4.08 -5.37 21.27
N PRO A 365 3.67 -6.40 22.03
CA PRO A 365 4.35 -6.80 23.27
C PRO A 365 5.84 -7.04 23.03
N HIS A 366 6.66 -6.77 24.05
CA HIS A 366 8.13 -6.95 24.00
C HIS A 366 8.80 -6.22 22.82
N GLU A 367 8.31 -5.01 22.49
CA GLU A 367 8.86 -4.13 21.44
C GLU A 367 8.86 -4.77 20.03
N ALA A 368 7.95 -5.71 19.80
CA ALA A 368 7.82 -6.42 18.54
C ALA A 368 7.20 -5.54 17.43
N TRP A 369 8.05 -4.87 16.65
CA TRP A 369 7.64 -4.05 15.50
C TRP A 369 7.40 -4.85 14.21
N TRP A 370 7.97 -6.05 14.08
CA TRP A 370 7.97 -6.83 12.84
C TRP A 370 6.63 -7.48 12.51
N GLY A 371 6.42 -7.80 11.23
CA GLY A 371 5.15 -8.32 10.72
C GLY A 371 4.04 -7.32 10.99
N VAL A 372 3.02 -7.74 11.74
CA VAL A 372 2.13 -6.80 12.44
C VAL A 372 2.22 -7.06 13.94
N ARG A 373 2.92 -6.20 14.69
CA ARG A 373 3.02 -6.28 16.16
C ARG A 373 3.60 -7.61 16.68
N GLY A 374 4.49 -8.23 15.91
CA GLY A 374 5.03 -9.57 16.16
C GLY A 374 4.19 -10.73 15.61
N GLU A 375 3.02 -10.47 15.00
CA GLU A 375 2.20 -11.48 14.32
C GLU A 375 2.70 -11.73 12.89
N MET A 376 3.06 -12.97 12.60
CA MET A 376 3.05 -13.52 11.24
C MET A 376 1.61 -13.88 10.87
N ARG A 377 1.02 -13.12 9.96
CA ARG A 377 -0.36 -13.31 9.48
C ARG A 377 -0.43 -14.21 8.25
N ASP A 378 -1.53 -14.94 8.12
CA ASP A 378 -1.83 -15.80 6.97
C ASP A 378 -3.35 -15.92 6.78
N ASN A 379 -3.78 -16.24 5.57
CA ASN A 379 -5.17 -16.49 5.19
C ASN A 379 -6.15 -15.37 5.61
N PHE A 380 -6.06 -14.20 4.95
CA PHE A 380 -6.98 -13.06 5.18
C PHE A 380 -7.07 -12.63 6.66
N ASN A 381 -5.93 -12.59 7.37
CA ASN A 381 -5.83 -12.29 8.81
C ASN A 381 -6.60 -13.24 9.75
N HIS A 382 -7.07 -14.39 9.25
CA HIS A 382 -7.74 -15.41 10.06
C HIS A 382 -6.76 -16.28 10.84
N ASN A 383 -5.49 -16.39 10.38
CA ASN A 383 -4.40 -16.97 11.16
C ASN A 383 -3.41 -15.88 11.59
N LYS A 384 -3.06 -15.90 12.88
CA LYS A 384 -2.12 -14.98 13.53
C LYS A 384 -1.16 -15.80 14.38
N THR A 385 0.05 -16.01 13.88
CA THR A 385 1.09 -16.74 14.58
C THR A 385 2.10 -15.74 15.14
N THR A 386 2.15 -15.55 16.46
CA THR A 386 3.22 -14.74 17.08
C THR A 386 4.57 -15.39 16.83
N ILE A 387 5.54 -14.62 16.33
CA ILE A 387 6.92 -15.07 16.08
C ILE A 387 7.94 -14.21 16.82
N SER A 388 9.00 -14.84 17.32
CA SER A 388 10.12 -14.15 17.96
C SER A 388 10.94 -13.33 16.96
N TYR A 389 11.72 -12.36 17.46
CA TYR A 389 12.68 -11.62 16.64
C TYR A 389 13.66 -12.57 15.92
N GLY A 390 14.11 -13.64 16.59
CA GLY A 390 15.00 -14.64 16.02
C GLY A 390 14.39 -15.36 14.82
N GLU A 391 13.12 -15.78 14.91
CA GLU A 391 12.42 -16.43 13.79
C GLU A 391 12.20 -15.46 12.62
N HIS A 392 11.81 -14.22 12.91
CA HIS A 392 11.68 -13.16 11.91
C HIS A 392 13.00 -12.88 11.18
N PHE A 393 14.11 -12.75 11.91
CA PHE A 393 15.45 -12.59 11.34
C PHE A 393 15.87 -13.80 10.49
N GLN A 394 15.61 -15.04 10.93
CA GLN A 394 15.92 -16.24 10.15
C GLN A 394 15.04 -16.36 8.88
N ASN A 395 13.78 -15.92 8.93
CA ASN A 395 12.95 -15.79 7.74
C ASN A 395 13.55 -14.79 6.74
N SER A 396 14.08 -13.66 7.23
CA SER A 396 14.81 -12.67 6.42
C SER A 396 16.08 -13.26 5.79
N ARG A 397 16.90 -13.97 6.58
CA ARG A 397 18.09 -14.67 6.08
C ARG A 397 17.76 -15.69 4.99
N PHE A 398 16.67 -16.44 5.14
CA PHE A 398 16.19 -17.37 4.13
C PHE A 398 15.79 -16.64 2.84
N VAL A 399 15.01 -15.55 2.91
CA VAL A 399 14.57 -14.79 1.74
C VAL A 399 15.76 -14.21 0.95
N GLU A 400 16.72 -13.58 1.64
CA GLU A 400 17.96 -13.11 0.98
C GLU A 400 18.78 -14.25 0.34
N SER A 401 18.73 -15.47 0.89
CA SER A 401 19.49 -16.62 0.36
C SER A 401 18.98 -17.16 -0.98
N ILE A 402 17.83 -16.70 -1.47
CA ILE A 402 17.18 -17.18 -2.70
C ILE A 402 16.86 -16.09 -3.72
N LEU A 403 16.84 -14.81 -3.34
CA LEU A 403 16.56 -13.69 -4.25
C LEU A 403 17.75 -13.35 -5.16
N HIS A 404 17.59 -13.47 -6.48
CA HIS A 404 18.46 -12.78 -7.44
C HIS A 404 18.01 -11.35 -7.71
N VAL A 405 16.70 -11.06 -7.70
CA VAL A 405 16.15 -9.70 -7.86
C VAL A 405 15.00 -9.52 -6.88
N TYR A 406 14.97 -8.37 -6.21
CA TYR A 406 13.82 -7.81 -5.52
C TYR A 406 13.56 -6.41 -6.09
N TRP A 407 12.35 -6.14 -6.57
CA TRP A 407 11.98 -4.83 -7.12
C TRP A 407 10.54 -4.47 -6.78
N GLU A 408 10.35 -3.45 -5.94
CA GLU A 408 9.03 -2.85 -5.71
C GLU A 408 8.66 -1.93 -6.88
N LEU A 409 7.47 -2.16 -7.42
CA LEU A 409 6.82 -1.29 -8.39
C LEU A 409 6.59 0.10 -7.78
N PRO A 410 7.12 1.19 -8.36
CA PRO A 410 6.82 2.52 -7.86
C PRO A 410 5.39 2.97 -8.17
N PRO A 411 4.79 3.87 -7.35
CA PRO A 411 3.52 4.48 -7.69
C PRO A 411 3.59 5.17 -9.05
N THR A 412 2.51 5.14 -9.83
CA THR A 412 2.46 5.71 -11.18
C THR A 412 2.81 7.20 -11.17
N ALA A 413 2.21 7.91 -10.22
CA ALA A 413 2.31 9.35 -10.13
C ALA A 413 2.13 9.81 -8.67
N GLY A 414 2.81 10.90 -8.31
CA GLY A 414 2.80 11.41 -6.94
C GLY A 414 1.41 11.85 -6.44
N PRO A 415 1.20 11.93 -5.11
CA PRO A 415 -0.08 12.31 -4.53
C PRO A 415 -0.59 13.70 -4.92
N SER A 416 0.29 14.64 -5.29
CA SER A 416 -0.11 15.98 -5.78
C SER A 416 -0.76 15.94 -7.17
N LEU A 417 -0.66 14.82 -7.88
CA LEU A 417 -1.25 14.60 -9.20
C LEU A 417 -2.45 13.66 -9.12
N THR A 418 -2.31 12.56 -8.37
CA THR A 418 -3.34 11.50 -8.28
C THR A 418 -4.38 11.75 -7.20
N HIS A 419 -4.09 12.61 -6.21
CA HIS A 419 -4.87 12.81 -4.98
C HIS A 419 -5.09 11.54 -4.13
N GLN A 420 -4.33 10.46 -4.35
CA GLN A 420 -4.41 9.28 -3.50
C GLN A 420 -3.81 9.56 -2.12
N THR A 421 -4.48 9.09 -1.08
CA THR A 421 -4.04 9.19 0.32
C THR A 421 -3.71 7.83 0.93
N ARG A 422 -3.90 6.73 0.19
CA ARG A 422 -3.77 5.36 0.69
C ARG A 422 -2.37 5.08 1.26
N TYR A 423 -1.32 5.19 0.45
CA TYR A 423 0.06 4.90 0.89
C TYR A 423 0.77 6.11 1.50
N ASP A 424 1.84 5.86 2.23
CA ASP A 424 2.74 6.90 2.73
C ASP A 424 3.96 7.09 1.79
N PRO A 425 4.16 8.26 1.16
CA PRO A 425 5.32 8.54 0.31
C PRO A 425 6.69 8.56 1.01
N GLY A 426 6.76 8.52 2.33
CA GLY A 426 8.00 8.26 3.08
C GLY A 426 8.34 6.77 3.16
N ARG A 427 7.40 5.91 2.76
CA ARG A 427 7.46 4.45 2.75
C ARG A 427 7.13 3.89 1.35
N ALA A 428 7.38 4.65 0.28
CA ALA A 428 7.32 4.17 -1.09
C ALA A 428 8.55 4.65 -1.89
N PRO A 429 9.02 3.90 -2.90
CA PRO A 429 10.00 4.42 -3.84
C PRO A 429 9.45 5.62 -4.63
N PRO A 430 10.31 6.50 -5.19
CA PRO A 430 9.87 7.68 -5.93
C PRO A 430 8.95 7.31 -7.11
N PRO A 431 7.82 8.02 -7.29
CA PRO A 431 6.84 7.67 -8.32
C PRO A 431 7.35 7.93 -9.75
N ILE A 432 6.81 7.19 -10.72
CA ILE A 432 7.24 7.25 -12.13
C ILE A 432 6.99 8.66 -12.73
N VAL A 433 5.93 9.33 -12.28
CA VAL A 433 5.64 10.75 -12.54
C VAL A 433 5.68 11.52 -11.21
N GLU A 434 6.80 12.21 -10.96
CA GLU A 434 7.01 13.00 -9.74
C GLU A 434 5.94 14.10 -9.54
N ASP A 435 5.74 14.52 -8.29
CA ASP A 435 4.84 15.63 -7.97
C ASP A 435 5.21 16.91 -8.74
N GLY A 436 4.19 17.71 -9.08
CA GLY A 436 4.37 18.91 -9.90
C GLY A 436 4.65 18.67 -11.39
N ARG A 437 4.92 17.44 -11.86
CA ARG A 437 5.16 17.11 -13.29
C ARG A 437 3.87 17.08 -14.13
N TYR A 438 2.94 17.99 -13.88
CA TYR A 438 1.56 17.99 -14.40
C TYR A 438 1.47 17.82 -15.93
N ARG A 439 2.28 18.55 -16.72
CA ARG A 439 2.30 18.41 -18.19
C ARG A 439 2.62 16.99 -18.68
N MET A 440 3.42 16.23 -17.92
CA MET A 440 3.75 14.84 -18.22
C MET A 440 2.59 13.91 -17.86
N PHE A 441 1.98 14.12 -16.68
CA PHE A 441 0.77 13.41 -16.26
C PHE A 441 -0.37 13.53 -17.31
N GLN A 442 -0.57 14.73 -17.85
CA GLN A 442 -1.53 14.97 -18.95
C GLN A 442 -1.10 14.33 -20.29
N ARG A 443 0.19 14.35 -20.64
CA ARG A 443 0.70 13.71 -21.88
C ARG A 443 0.40 12.21 -21.89
N LEU A 444 0.59 11.57 -20.74
CA LEU A 444 0.28 10.15 -20.51
C LEU A 444 -1.23 9.85 -20.46
N GLY A 445 -2.09 10.87 -20.42
CA GLY A 445 -3.54 10.72 -20.29
C GLY A 445 -4.02 10.29 -18.90
N LEU A 446 -3.14 10.29 -17.89
CA LEU A 446 -3.47 9.91 -16.51
C LEU A 446 -4.48 10.88 -15.86
N ASP A 447 -4.60 12.09 -16.39
CA ASP A 447 -5.58 13.10 -15.97
C ASP A 447 -7.02 12.81 -16.42
N ARG A 448 -7.21 11.86 -17.35
CA ARG A 448 -8.52 11.39 -17.84
C ARG A 448 -9.13 10.32 -16.94
N LEU A 449 -8.29 9.63 -16.18
CA LEU A 449 -8.70 8.54 -15.29
C LEU A 449 -9.36 9.09 -14.02
N GLU A 450 -10.45 8.44 -13.57
CA GLU A 450 -11.08 8.78 -12.30
C GLU A 450 -10.07 8.67 -11.14
N ARG A 451 -9.96 9.70 -10.29
CA ARG A 451 -9.03 9.70 -9.14
C ARG A 451 -9.18 8.48 -8.21
N SER A 452 -10.37 7.89 -8.19
CA SER A 452 -10.70 6.63 -7.50
C SER A 452 -9.76 5.47 -7.86
N VAL A 453 -9.27 5.37 -9.11
CA VAL A 453 -8.47 4.22 -9.57
C VAL A 453 -7.06 4.19 -9.00
N PHE A 454 -6.54 5.35 -8.58
CA PHE A 454 -5.21 5.48 -7.98
C PHE A 454 -5.20 5.21 -6.48
N ASN A 455 -6.34 5.32 -5.76
CA ASN A 455 -6.39 5.09 -4.31
C ASN A 455 -6.41 3.59 -3.94
N GLY A 456 -5.57 2.80 -4.63
CA GLY A 456 -5.42 1.36 -4.51
C GLY A 456 -4.02 0.90 -4.10
N TYR A 457 -2.96 1.69 -4.30
CA TYR A 457 -1.57 1.24 -4.11
C TYR A 457 -1.28 0.76 -2.68
N THR A 458 -0.79 -0.48 -2.59
CA THR A 458 -0.42 -1.21 -1.35
C THR A 458 0.97 -1.84 -1.43
N GLN A 459 1.77 -1.42 -2.42
CA GLN A 459 3.04 -1.99 -2.83
C GLN A 459 2.85 -3.32 -3.57
N MET A 460 3.52 -3.45 -4.71
CA MET A 460 3.60 -4.68 -5.50
C MET A 460 5.08 -4.97 -5.73
N VAL A 461 5.49 -6.23 -5.67
CA VAL A 461 6.90 -6.62 -5.82
C VAL A 461 7.09 -7.70 -6.87
N TYR A 462 8.07 -7.48 -7.75
CA TYR A 462 8.62 -8.49 -8.65
C TYR A 462 9.87 -9.12 -8.02
N LEU A 463 9.95 -10.45 -8.09
CA LEU A 463 11.09 -11.25 -7.66
C LEU A 463 11.63 -12.08 -8.82
N GLN A 464 12.96 -12.18 -8.89
CA GLN A 464 13.61 -13.33 -9.53
C GLN A 464 14.27 -14.18 -8.44
N ILE A 465 13.93 -15.48 -8.39
CA ILE A 465 14.44 -16.40 -7.37
C ILE A 465 15.20 -17.59 -7.96
N SER A 466 16.05 -18.19 -7.13
CA SER A 466 16.73 -19.46 -7.39
C SER A 466 16.96 -20.22 -6.09
N LYS A 467 17.31 -21.50 -6.19
CA LYS A 467 17.81 -22.25 -5.02
C LYS A 467 19.10 -21.60 -4.49
N PRO A 468 19.44 -21.78 -3.20
CA PRO A 468 20.77 -21.40 -2.71
C PRO A 468 21.85 -22.08 -3.56
N GLU A 469 22.96 -21.38 -3.80
CA GLU A 469 24.17 -21.99 -4.36
C GLU A 469 24.76 -22.92 -3.28
N SER A 470 25.20 -24.11 -3.71
CA SER A 470 25.53 -25.27 -2.86
C SER A 470 27.03 -25.48 -2.69
#